data_AF-A0A067DPH4-F1
#
_entry.id   AF-A0A067DPH4-F1
#
_cell.length_a   1.000
_cell.length_b   1.000
_cell.length_c   1.000
_cell.angle_alpha   90.00
_cell.angle_beta   90.00
_cell.angle_gamma   90.00
#
_symmetry.space_group_name_H-M   'P 1'
#
loop_
_entity.id
_entity.type
_entity.pdbx_description
1 polymer ?
#
loop_
_entity_poly.entity_id
_entity_poly.type
_entity_poly.pdbx_seq_one_letter_code
_entity_poly.pdbx_strand_id
1 'polypeptide(L)'
;MFTPILEFSQVFGNFELQAQEKLADKVLRLEEMTHQLDLLVELVSSVQKRELLYRTTFIRRSKNLQKAETEVDLLGDQVDALIGLLEKIYTTLHQHSPVLQQHFEVSEILKLIHKELIGEIH
;
A
#
# COMPACT_ATOMS: atom_id res chain seq x y z
N MET A 1 71.99 -18.35 -46.59
CA MET A 1 71.25 -17.13 -46.99
C MET A 1 69.94 -17.61 -47.58
N PHE A 2 68.75 -17.48 -47.01
CA PHE A 2 68.14 -16.48 -46.13
C PHE A 2 67.35 -17.22 -45.04
N THR A 3 67.63 -16.97 -43.76
CA THR A 3 66.97 -17.67 -42.64
C THR A 3 66.29 -16.73 -41.63
N PRO A 4 66.83 -15.56 -41.27
CA PRO A 4 66.22 -14.72 -40.22
C PRO A 4 64.90 -14.06 -40.62
N ILE A 5 64.74 -13.70 -41.90
CA ILE A 5 63.52 -13.03 -42.40
C ILE A 5 62.32 -13.98 -42.39
N LEU A 6 62.54 -15.25 -42.73
CA LEU A 6 61.49 -16.27 -42.74
C LEU A 6 61.06 -16.62 -41.31
N GLU A 7 62.01 -16.80 -40.40
CA GLU A 7 61.75 -17.03 -38.97
C GLU A 7 60.99 -15.85 -38.35
N PHE A 8 61.41 -14.62 -38.64
CA PHE A 8 60.72 -13.43 -38.16
C PHE A 8 59.28 -13.33 -38.70
N SER A 9 59.08 -13.62 -40.00
CA SER A 9 57.74 -13.65 -40.61
C SER A 9 56.84 -14.68 -39.94
N GLN A 10 57.38 -15.85 -39.57
CA GLN A 10 56.62 -16.90 -38.89
C GLN A 10 56.23 -16.49 -37.46
N VAL A 11 57.17 -15.92 -36.70
CA VAL A 11 56.89 -15.41 -35.35
C VAL A 11 55.84 -14.30 -35.40
N PHE A 12 55.94 -13.39 -36.36
CA PHE A 12 54.97 -12.32 -36.53
C PHE A 12 53.58 -12.84 -36.90
N GLY A 13 53.47 -13.78 -37.84
CA GLY A 13 52.19 -14.40 -38.19
C GLY A 13 51.55 -15.16 -37.02
N ASN A 14 52.36 -15.87 -36.23
CA ASN A 14 51.86 -16.56 -35.02
C ASN A 14 51.37 -15.55 -33.97
N PHE A 15 52.09 -14.43 -33.79
CA PHE A 15 51.66 -13.36 -32.90
C PHE A 15 50.34 -12.72 -33.37
N GLU A 16 50.23 -12.44 -34.67
CA GLU A 16 49.02 -11.87 -35.26
C GLU A 16 47.81 -12.78 -35.05
N LEU A 17 47.94 -14.08 -35.33
CA LEU A 17 46.89 -15.07 -35.08
C LEU A 17 46.49 -15.11 -33.60
N GLN A 18 47.46 -15.18 -32.69
CA GLN A 18 47.18 -15.22 -31.25
C GLN A 18 46.54 -13.91 -30.75
N ALA A 19 46.92 -12.78 -31.31
CA ALA A 19 46.31 -11.49 -31.00
C ALA A 19 44.86 -11.43 -31.50
N GLN A 20 44.58 -11.92 -32.72
CA GLN A 20 43.24 -11.99 -33.27
C GLN A 20 42.33 -12.90 -32.47
N GLU A 21 42.78 -14.12 -32.11
CA GLU A 21 42.01 -15.06 -31.29
C GLU A 21 41.68 -14.47 -29.91
N LYS A 22 42.68 -13.86 -29.25
CA LYS A 22 42.46 -13.21 -27.95
C LYS A 22 41.50 -12.04 -28.05
N LEU A 23 41.59 -11.23 -29.10
CA LEU A 23 40.69 -10.10 -29.31
C LEU A 23 39.25 -10.60 -29.56
N ALA A 24 39.08 -11.63 -30.39
CA ALA A 24 37.79 -12.25 -30.64
C ALA A 24 37.14 -12.79 -29.35
N ASP A 25 37.91 -13.48 -28.49
CA ASP A 25 37.44 -13.91 -27.15
C ASP A 25 36.96 -12.72 -26.31
N LYS A 26 37.69 -11.59 -26.33
CA LYS A 26 37.28 -10.40 -25.58
C LYS A 26 36.02 -9.76 -26.14
N VAL A 27 35.85 -9.70 -27.46
CA VAL A 27 34.65 -9.18 -28.09
C VAL A 27 33.44 -10.02 -27.69
N LEU A 28 33.52 -11.35 -27.82
CA LEU A 28 32.41 -12.24 -27.41
C LEU A 28 32.05 -12.08 -25.94
N ARG A 29 33.06 -11.94 -25.06
CA ARG A 29 32.82 -11.70 -23.64
C ARG A 29 32.17 -10.34 -23.36
N LEU A 30 32.53 -9.30 -24.11
CA LEU A 30 31.91 -7.98 -23.98
C LEU A 30 30.46 -7.99 -24.48
N GLU A 31 30.16 -8.71 -25.56
CA GLU A 31 28.80 -8.90 -26.06
C GLU A 31 27.93 -9.61 -25.03
N GLU A 32 28.42 -10.70 -24.43
CA GLU A 32 27.71 -11.42 -23.35
C GLU A 32 27.46 -10.50 -22.14
N MET A 33 28.48 -9.74 -21.71
CA MET A 33 28.32 -8.78 -20.60
C MET A 33 27.31 -7.68 -20.92
N THR A 34 27.26 -7.22 -22.18
CA THR A 34 26.28 -6.22 -22.63
C THR A 34 24.87 -6.79 -22.55
N HIS A 35 24.67 -8.03 -23.02
CA HIS A 35 23.38 -8.70 -22.92
C HIS A 35 22.92 -8.86 -21.45
N GLN A 36 23.83 -9.26 -20.57
CA GLN A 36 23.54 -9.35 -19.13
C GLN A 36 23.17 -8.00 -18.51
N LEU A 37 23.82 -6.92 -18.94
CA LEU A 37 23.49 -5.57 -18.49
C LEU A 37 22.07 -5.17 -18.92
N ASP A 38 21.68 -5.46 -20.17
CA ASP A 38 20.34 -5.17 -20.68
C ASP A 38 19.26 -5.88 -19.85
N LEU A 39 19.47 -7.17 -19.52
CA LEU A 39 18.58 -7.92 -18.62
C LEU A 39 18.46 -7.28 -17.24
N LEU A 40 19.57 -6.78 -16.69
CA LEU A 40 19.56 -6.07 -15.40
C LEU A 40 18.80 -4.74 -15.48
N VAL A 41 18.94 -3.99 -16.58
CA VAL A 41 18.20 -2.74 -16.80
C VAL A 41 16.69 -3.00 -16.84
N GLU A 42 16.26 -4.07 -17.53
CA GLU A 42 14.85 -4.48 -17.55
C GLU A 42 14.34 -4.89 -16.16
N LEU A 43 15.15 -5.66 -15.42
CA LEU A 43 14.81 -6.09 -14.07
C LEU A 43 14.64 -4.89 -13.13
N VAL A 44 15.60 -3.96 -13.13
CA VAL A 44 15.53 -2.73 -12.31
C VAL A 44 14.30 -1.91 -12.68
N SER A 45 14.02 -1.75 -13.98
CA SER A 45 12.83 -1.03 -14.46
C SER A 45 11.53 -1.70 -13.99
N SER A 46 11.46 -3.03 -14.01
CA SER A 46 10.33 -3.80 -13.49
C SER A 46 10.14 -3.61 -11.98
N VAL A 47 11.24 -3.66 -11.22
CA VAL A 47 11.22 -3.42 -9.77
C VAL A 47 10.70 -2.02 -9.44
N GLN A 48 11.22 -0.98 -10.12
CA GLN A 48 10.78 0.41 -9.94
C GLN A 48 9.30 0.60 -10.26
N LYS A 49 8.79 -0.01 -11.35
CA LYS A 49 7.36 0.05 -11.68
C LYS A 49 6.49 -0.56 -10.59
N ARG A 50 6.89 -1.71 -10.04
CA ARG A 50 6.15 -2.36 -8.94
C ARG A 50 6.21 -1.51 -7.68
N GLU A 51 7.37 -1.00 -7.32
CA GLU A 51 7.55 -0.12 -6.15
C GLU A 51 6.63 1.11 -6.23
N LEU A 52 6.59 1.78 -7.39
CA LEU A 52 5.71 2.91 -7.61
C LEU A 52 4.22 2.52 -7.48
N LEU A 53 3.82 1.37 -8.04
CA LEU A 53 2.45 0.88 -7.93
C LEU A 53 2.07 0.58 -6.47
N TYR A 54 2.94 -0.08 -5.72
CA TYR A 54 2.71 -0.36 -4.30
C TYR A 54 2.61 0.94 -3.50
N ARG A 55 3.54 1.87 -3.70
CA ARG A 55 3.58 3.16 -3.00
C ARG A 55 2.31 3.98 -3.24
N THR A 56 1.90 4.11 -4.51
CA THR A 56 0.69 4.87 -4.88
C THR A 56 -0.58 4.23 -4.34
N THR A 57 -0.69 2.90 -4.43
CA THR A 57 -1.83 2.15 -3.89
C THR A 57 -1.90 2.25 -2.36
N PHE A 58 -0.75 2.13 -1.69
CA PHE A 58 -0.65 2.28 -0.23
C PHE A 58 -1.14 3.66 0.21
N ILE A 59 -0.60 4.74 -0.37
CA ILE A 59 -1.01 6.11 -0.03
C ILE A 59 -2.52 6.30 -0.23
N ARG A 60 -3.09 5.78 -1.32
CA ARG A 60 -4.53 5.86 -1.57
C ARG A 60 -5.33 5.13 -0.48
N ARG A 61 -4.92 3.91 -0.11
CA ARG A 61 -5.59 3.12 0.94
C ARG A 61 -5.50 3.81 2.29
N SER A 62 -4.34 4.34 2.67
CA SER A 62 -4.17 5.09 3.91
C SER A 62 -5.07 6.32 3.97
N LYS A 63 -5.18 7.09 2.88
CA LYS A 63 -6.09 8.23 2.81
C LYS A 63 -7.57 7.83 2.93
N ASN A 64 -7.95 6.73 2.29
CA ASN A 64 -9.32 6.23 2.40
C ASN A 64 -9.64 5.75 3.82
N LEU A 65 -8.70 5.06 4.46
CA LEU A 65 -8.84 4.61 5.84
C LEU A 65 -8.97 5.81 6.79
N GLN A 66 -8.10 6.81 6.67
CA GLN A 66 -8.19 8.02 7.48
C GLN A 66 -9.53 8.74 7.35
N LYS A 67 -10.09 8.80 6.13
CA LYS A 67 -11.43 9.36 5.91
C LYS A 67 -12.51 8.54 6.60
N ALA A 68 -12.44 7.21 6.51
CA ALA A 68 -13.39 6.32 7.17
C ALA A 68 -13.31 6.46 8.71
N GLU A 69 -12.10 6.53 9.26
CA GLU A 69 -11.88 6.78 10.70
C GLU A 69 -12.49 8.11 11.13
N THR A 70 -12.22 9.20 10.38
CA THR A 70 -12.79 10.53 10.68
C THR A 70 -14.32 10.54 10.62
N GLU A 71 -14.92 9.78 9.68
CA GLU A 71 -16.37 9.70 9.58
C GLU A 71 -16.98 8.86 10.70
N VAL A 72 -16.33 7.77 11.12
CA VAL A 72 -16.74 6.99 12.29
C VAL A 72 -16.66 7.84 13.57
N ASP A 73 -15.60 8.62 13.76
CA ASP A 73 -15.46 9.52 14.91
C ASP A 73 -16.58 10.57 14.93
N LEU A 74 -16.84 11.23 13.79
CA LEU A 74 -17.90 12.23 13.66
C LEU A 74 -19.29 11.64 13.95
N LEU A 75 -19.56 10.43 13.46
CA LEU A 75 -20.81 9.73 13.74
C LEU A 75 -20.90 9.32 15.22
N GLY A 76 -19.79 8.91 15.83
CA GLY A 76 -19.69 8.66 17.26
C GLY A 76 -20.09 9.89 18.07
N ASP A 77 -19.51 11.06 17.77
CA ASP A 77 -19.86 12.33 18.43
C ASP A 77 -21.35 12.68 18.28
N GLN A 78 -21.94 12.43 17.10
CA GLN A 78 -23.36 12.66 16.86
C GLN A 78 -24.25 11.70 17.66
N VAL A 79 -23.87 10.43 17.72
CA VAL A 79 -24.58 9.41 18.52
C VAL A 79 -24.52 9.78 20.01
N ASP A 80 -23.35 10.15 20.52
CA ASP A 80 -23.17 10.56 21.92
C ASP A 80 -24.01 11.80 22.26
N ALA A 81 -24.06 12.78 21.36
CA ALA A 81 -24.90 13.97 21.54
C ALA A 81 -26.40 13.62 21.57
N LEU A 82 -26.85 12.70 20.71
CA LEU A 82 -28.23 12.22 20.68
C LEU A 82 -28.58 11.40 21.93
N ILE A 83 -27.69 10.53 22.40
CA ILE A 83 -27.85 9.78 23.65
C ILE A 83 -27.99 10.76 24.82
N GLY A 84 -27.10 11.75 24.92
CA GLY A 84 -27.18 12.76 25.98
C GLY A 84 -28.47 13.60 25.94
N LEU A 85 -29.03 13.85 24.75
CA LEU A 85 -30.34 14.48 24.63
C LEU A 85 -31.47 13.54 25.10
N LEU A 86 -31.40 12.27 24.71
CA LEU A 86 -32.36 11.24 25.05
C LEU A 86 -32.41 10.98 26.56
N GLU A 87 -31.26 10.94 27.24
CA GLU A 87 -31.14 10.85 28.70
C GLU A 87 -31.81 12.04 29.40
N LYS A 88 -31.62 13.26 28.90
CA LYS A 88 -32.27 14.46 29.46
C LYS A 88 -33.78 14.37 29.32
N ILE A 89 -34.27 13.98 28.14
CA ILE A 89 -35.70 13.79 27.89
C ILE A 89 -36.28 12.73 28.83
N TYR A 90 -35.63 11.57 28.91
CA TYR A 90 -36.03 10.49 29.81
C TYR A 90 -36.11 10.97 31.25
N THR A 91 -35.05 11.62 31.74
CA THR A 91 -34.95 12.10 33.12
C THR A 91 -36.05 13.12 33.43
N THR A 92 -36.29 14.09 32.54
CA THR A 92 -37.35 15.10 32.73
C THR A 92 -38.74 14.47 32.73
N LEU A 93 -39.03 13.59 31.77
CA LEU A 93 -40.33 12.90 31.71
C LEU A 93 -40.55 11.98 32.93
N HIS A 94 -39.51 11.27 33.36
CA HIS A 94 -39.54 10.42 34.54
C HIS A 94 -39.72 11.22 35.83
N GLN A 95 -39.16 12.43 35.96
CA GLN A 95 -39.39 13.30 37.12
C GLN A 95 -40.84 13.80 37.20
N HIS A 96 -41.50 14.02 36.05
CA HIS A 96 -42.93 14.39 35.98
C HIS A 96 -43.89 13.17 35.97
N SER A 97 -43.36 11.98 36.29
CA SER A 97 -43.98 10.65 36.24
C SER A 97 -45.44 10.55 36.73
N PRO A 98 -45.87 11.14 37.86
CA PRO A 98 -47.22 10.90 38.36
C PRO A 98 -48.34 11.42 37.45
N VAL A 99 -48.07 12.49 36.68
CA VAL A 99 -49.05 13.13 35.80
C VAL A 99 -48.96 12.57 34.39
N LEU A 100 -47.74 12.28 33.90
CA LEU A 100 -47.50 11.82 32.54
C LEU A 100 -47.71 10.30 32.36
N GLN A 101 -47.48 9.48 33.39
CA GLN A 101 -47.72 8.03 33.31
C GLN A 101 -49.21 7.65 33.26
N GLN A 102 -50.13 8.60 33.51
CA GLN A 102 -51.57 8.39 33.29
C GLN A 102 -51.91 8.26 31.79
N HIS A 103 -51.03 8.72 30.91
CA HIS A 103 -51.11 8.48 29.47
C HIS A 103 -50.31 7.23 29.08
N PHE A 104 -51.03 6.18 28.68
CA PHE A 104 -50.44 4.88 28.29
C PHE A 104 -49.34 5.04 27.21
N GLU A 105 -49.57 5.88 26.21
CA GLU A 105 -48.63 6.16 25.12
C GLU A 105 -47.30 6.71 25.63
N VAL A 106 -47.32 7.58 26.64
CA VAL A 106 -46.12 8.18 27.23
C VAL A 106 -45.34 7.14 28.06
N SER A 107 -46.06 6.25 28.75
CA SER A 107 -45.45 5.15 29.51
C SER A 107 -44.72 4.15 28.61
N GLU A 108 -45.32 3.80 27.46
CA GLU A 108 -44.67 2.92 26.48
C GLU A 108 -43.43 3.56 25.85
N ILE A 109 -43.50 4.85 25.49
CA ILE A 109 -42.33 5.58 24.98
C ILE A 109 -41.20 5.62 26.01
N LEU A 110 -41.50 5.86 27.30
CA LEU A 110 -40.49 5.86 28.36
C LEU A 110 -39.78 4.50 28.52
N LYS A 111 -40.49 3.38 28.35
CA LYS A 111 -39.88 2.04 28.36
C LYS A 111 -38.96 1.83 27.17
N LEU A 112 -39.35 2.29 25.98
CA LEU A 112 -38.53 2.20 24.78
C LEU A 112 -37.23 3.02 24.92
N ILE A 113 -37.35 4.25 25.41
CA ILE A 113 -36.19 5.11 25.65
C ILE A 113 -35.24 4.46 26.67
N HIS A 114 -35.78 3.95 27.78
CA HIS A 114 -34.98 3.28 28.80
C HIS A 114 -34.22 2.07 28.25
N LYS A 115 -34.85 1.27 27.38
CA LYS A 115 -34.20 0.13 26.73
C LYS A 115 -33.03 0.58 25.84
N GLU A 116 -33.23 1.63 25.06
CA GLU A 116 -32.19 2.20 24.19
C GLU A 116 -31.00 2.73 25.00
N LEU A 117 -31.27 3.42 26.13
CA LEU A 117 -30.24 3.98 27.01
C LEU A 117 -29.40 2.92 27.75
N ILE A 118 -29.97 1.76 28.06
CA ILE A 118 -29.22 0.65 28.69
C ILE A 118 -28.36 -0.09 27.66
N GLY A 119 -28.56 0.16 26.36
CA GLY A 119 -27.87 -0.55 25.30
C GLY A 119 -28.28 -2.02 25.23
N GLU A 120 -29.53 -2.35 25.59
CA GLU A 120 -30.11 -3.67 25.32
C GLU A 120 -30.36 -3.80 23.81
N ILE A 121 -29.28 -4.05 23.07
CA ILE A 121 -29.30 -4.37 21.65
C ILE A 121 -30.07 -5.69 21.48
N HIS A 122 -31.00 -5.71 20.53
CA HIS A 122 -31.70 -6.92 20.10
C HIS A 122 -30.77 -7.92 19.40
#